data_AF-A0A5C3LJ92-F1
#
_entry.id   AF-A0A5C3LJ92-F1
#
_cell.length_a   1.000
_cell.length_b   1.000
_cell.length_c   1.000
_cell.angle_alpha   90.00
_cell.angle_beta   90.00
_cell.angle_gamma   90.00
#
_symmetry.space_group_name_H-M   'P 1'
#
loop_
_entity.id
_entity.type
_entity.pdbx_description
1 polymer ?
#
loop_
_entity_poly.entity_id
_entity_poly.type
_entity_poly.pdbx_seq_one_letter_code
_entity_poly.pdbx_strand_id
1 'polypeptide(L)' 'LLLQSGLPTKLWAEAICFSIWLHNCSYTLAVDTLKTPHQLATGEKPDLSLLHCWGSKVLVKNLDAGKLESCVHEG' A
#
# COMPACT_ATOMS: atom_id res chain seq x y z
N LEU A 1 14.28 3.30 -6.80
CA LEU A 1 14.71 1.90 -6.64
C LEU A 1 14.53 1.49 -5.17
N LEU A 2 14.12 0.26 -4.85
CA LEU A 2 13.94 -0.19 -3.45
C LEU A 2 15.21 -0.07 -2.62
N LEU A 3 16.38 -0.22 -3.25
CA LEU A 3 17.67 0.00 -2.60
C LEU A 3 17.81 1.41 -1.98
N GLN A 4 17.11 2.40 -2.53
CA GLN A 4 17.17 3.80 -2.07
C GLN A 4 15.97 4.19 -1.20
N SER A 5 15.02 3.29 -0.93
CA SER A 5 13.80 3.63 -0.19
C SER A 5 13.99 3.68 1.33
N GLY A 6 15.12 3.17 1.84
CA GLY A 6 15.33 2.98 3.28
C GLY A 6 14.46 1.87 3.90
N LEU A 7 13.67 1.15 3.10
CA LEU A 7 12.87 0.03 3.58
C LEU A 7 13.76 -1.16 3.96
N PRO A 8 13.49 -1.84 5.08
CA PRO A 8 14.07 -3.14 5.39
C PRO A 8 13.91 -4.11 4.22
N THR A 9 14.97 -4.83 3.86
CA THR A 9 14.98 -5.80 2.74
C THR A 9 13.87 -6.85 2.83
N LYS A 10 13.50 -7.24 4.05
CA LYS A 10 12.38 -8.17 4.31
C LYS A 10 11.01 -7.66 3.86
N LEU A 11 10.85 -6.36 3.59
CA LEU A 11 9.59 -5.74 3.14
C LEU A 11 9.58 -5.47 1.63
N TRP A 12 10.66 -5.79 0.91
CA TRP A 12 10.78 -5.42 -0.50
C TRP A 12 9.79 -6.19 -1.38
N ALA A 13 9.54 -7.47 -1.07
CA ALA A 13 8.57 -8.26 -1.81
C ALA A 13 7.15 -7.67 -1.67
N GLU A 14 6.77 -7.32 -0.45
CA GLU A 14 5.49 -6.68 -0.12
C GLU A 14 5.36 -5.32 -0.79
N ALA A 15 6.43 -4.50 -0.78
CA ALA A 15 6.46 -3.21 -1.45
C ALA A 15 6.25 -3.34 -2.97
N ILE A 16 6.86 -4.34 -3.60
CA ILE A 16 6.67 -4.63 -5.03
C ILE A 16 5.23 -5.06 -5.29
N CYS A 17 4.71 -6.04 -4.54
CA CYS A 17 3.35 -6.54 -4.68
C CYS A 17 2.32 -5.41 -4.52
N PHE A 18 2.51 -4.55 -3.52
CA PHE A 18 1.66 -3.39 -3.30
C PHE A 18 1.76 -2.39 -4.45
N SER A 19 2.96 -2.11 -4.96
CA SER A 19 3.15 -1.22 -6.11
C SER A 19 2.44 -1.73 -7.36
N ILE A 20 2.50 -3.05 -7.62
CA ILE A 20 1.81 -3.68 -8.75
C ILE A 20 0.29 -3.60 -8.58
N TRP A 21 -0.20 -3.94 -7.39
CA TRP A 21 -1.62 -3.85 -7.07
C TRP A 21 -2.14 -2.42 -7.23
N LEU A 22 -1.42 -1.43 -6.68
CA LEU A 22 -1.78 -0.01 -6.76
C LEU A 22 -1.79 0.48 -8.21
N HIS A 23 -0.82 0.08 -9.03
CA HIS A 23 -0.79 0.41 -10.45
C HIS A 23 -2.02 -0.14 -11.19
N ASN A 24 -2.39 -1.40 -10.93
CA ASN A 24 -3.57 -2.02 -11.54
C ASN A 24 -4.89 -1.40 -11.08
N CYS A 25 -4.93 -0.83 -9.88
CA CYS A 25 -6.08 -0.13 -9.34
C CYS A 25 -6.13 1.37 -9.71
N SER A 26 -5.09 1.88 -10.38
CA SER A 26 -5.00 3.29 -10.80
C SER A 26 -5.39 3.46 -12.27
N TYR A 27 -5.84 4.67 -12.63
CA TYR A 27 -5.96 5.03 -14.04
C TYR A 27 -4.59 5.18 -14.67
N THR A 28 -4.43 4.72 -15.90
CA THR A 28 -3.16 4.80 -16.62
C THR A 28 -3.41 5.29 -18.05
N LEU A 29 -2.43 5.98 -18.63
CA LEU A 29 -2.52 6.45 -20.01
C LEU A 29 -2.51 5.31 -21.04
N ALA A 30 -2.07 4.11 -20.63
CA ALA A 30 -2.07 2.93 -21.49
C ALA A 30 -3.47 2.36 -21.74
N VAL A 31 -4.47 2.79 -20.94
CA VAL A 31 -5.86 2.38 -21.08
C VAL A 31 -6.65 3.55 -21.64
N ASP A 32 -7.07 3.44 -22.91
CA ASP A 32 -7.83 4.48 -23.63
C ASP A 32 -9.33 4.54 -23.22
N THR A 33 -9.64 4.10 -22.01
CA THR A 33 -10.99 4.13 -21.44
C THR A 33 -10.91 4.70 -20.02
N LEU A 34 -12.03 5.21 -19.48
CA LEU A 34 -12.11 5.64 -18.08
C LEU A 34 -12.21 4.44 -17.11
N LYS A 35 -11.36 3.43 -17.30
CA LYS A 35 -11.27 2.21 -16.49
C LYS A 35 -9.84 1.95 -16.05
N THR A 36 -9.71 1.33 -14.89
CA THR A 36 -8.44 0.82 -14.36
C THR A 36 -8.08 -0.53 -15.03
N PRO A 37 -6.80 -0.91 -15.10
CA PRO A 37 -6.42 -2.25 -15.56
C PRO A 37 -7.16 -3.38 -14.83
N HIS A 38 -7.37 -3.24 -13.52
CA HIS A 38 -8.17 -4.17 -12.72
C HIS A 38 -9.58 -4.34 -13.29
N GLN A 39 -10.29 -3.23 -13.53
CA GLN A 39 -11.65 -3.26 -14.11
C GLN A 39 -11.70 -3.87 -15.50
N LEU A 40 -10.66 -3.70 -16.32
CA LEU A 40 -10.61 -4.35 -17.63
C LEU A 40 -10.45 -5.87 -17.51
N ALA A 41 -9.64 -6.33 -16.56
CA ALA A 41 -9.38 -7.75 -16.36
C ALA A 41 -10.53 -8.49 -15.66
N THR A 42 -11.19 -7.85 -14.69
CA THR A 42 -12.20 -8.49 -13.83
C THR A 42 -13.63 -8.08 -14.14
N GLY A 43 -13.84 -6.95 -14.82
CA GLY A 43 -15.15 -6.32 -14.98
C GLY A 43 -15.63 -5.53 -13.76
N GLU A 44 -14.91 -5.58 -12.63
CA GLU A 44 -15.32 -4.99 -11.36
C GLU A 44 -14.41 -3.83 -10.94
N LYS A 45 -14.99 -2.83 -10.24
CA LYS A 45 -14.19 -1.73 -9.68
C LYS A 45 -13.30 -2.28 -8.54
N PRO A 46 -12.02 -1.89 -8.47
CA PRO A 46 -11.18 -2.30 -7.35
C PRO A 46 -11.74 -1.75 -6.04
N ASP A 47 -11.71 -2.57 -4.99
CA ASP A 47 -12.01 -2.11 -3.63
C ASP A 47 -10.80 -1.34 -3.08
N LEU A 48 -11.02 -0.06 -2.75
CA LEU A 48 -10.02 0.85 -2.22
C LEU A 48 -10.25 1.16 -0.73
N SER A 49 -11.13 0.43 -0.04
CA SER A 49 -11.48 0.65 1.36
C SER A 49 -10.28 0.59 2.32
N LEU A 50 -9.23 -0.15 1.95
CA LEU A 50 -7.99 -0.30 2.71
C LEU A 50 -6.90 0.71 2.33
N LEU A 51 -7.13 1.56 1.33
CA LEU A 51 -6.15 2.56 0.93
C LEU A 51 -6.28 3.80 1.82
N HIS A 52 -5.19 4.14 2.50
CA HIS A 52 -5.13 5.37 3.27
C HIS A 52 -4.82 6.58 2.37
N CYS A 53 -5.51 7.70 2.62
CA CYS A 53 -5.16 8.97 2.00
C CYS A 53 -3.71 9.34 2.37
N TRP A 54 -2.99 9.93 1.42
CA TRP A 54 -1.64 10.45 1.68
C TRP A 54 -1.63 11.38 2.90
N GLY A 55 -0.65 11.19 3.80
CA GLY A 55 -0.54 11.96 5.04
C GLY A 55 -1.47 11.48 6.17
N SER A 56 -2.19 10.38 6.00
CA SER A 56 -2.94 9.74 7.08
C SER A 56 -1.97 9.27 8.18
N LYS A 57 -2.28 9.61 9.43
CA LYS A 57 -1.52 9.10 10.58
C LYS A 57 -1.74 7.59 10.70
N VAL A 58 -0.66 6.83 10.69
CA VAL A 58 -0.69 5.39 10.92
C VAL A 58 -0.15 5.07 12.31
N LEU A 59 -0.74 4.05 12.94
CA LEU A 59 -0.34 3.57 14.24
C LEU A 59 0.46 2.29 14.05
N VAL A 60 1.74 2.31 14.44
CA VAL A 60 2.65 1.17 14.35
C VAL A 60 2.74 0.51 15.71
N LYS A 61 2.60 -0.81 15.73
CA LYS A 61 2.71 -1.59 16.96
C LYS A 61 4.16 -1.65 17.44
N ASN A 62 4.40 -1.20 18.66
CA ASN A 62 5.65 -1.43 19.38
C ASN A 62 5.76 -2.91 19.74
N LEU A 63 6.77 -3.60 19.22
CA LEU A 63 7.02 -4.98 19.59
C LEU A 63 7.85 -5.11 20.87
N ASP A 64 8.49 -4.03 21.32
CA ASP A 64 9.35 -4.00 22.50
C ASP A 64 8.65 -3.48 23.76
N ALA A 65 7.38 -3.07 23.66
CA ALA A 65 6.61 -2.53 24.79
C ALA A 65 6.34 -3.60 25.86
N GLY A 66 6.55 -3.25 27.13
CA GLY A 66 6.16 -4.06 28.28
C GLY A 66 4.64 -4.22 28.40
N LYS A 67 4.18 -5.20 29.20
CA LYS A 67 2.75 -5.56 29.34
C LYS A 67 1.82 -4.39 29.71
N LEU A 68 2.34 -3.38 30.42
CA LEU A 68 1.60 -2.20 30.88
C LEU A 68 1.95 -0.93 30.10
N GLU A 69 2.86 -1.00 29.13
CA GLU A 69 3.34 0.16 28.37
C GLU A 69 2.50 0.36 27.10
N SER A 70 2.50 1.59 26.57
CA SER A 70 1.86 1.87 25.28
C SER A 70 2.53 1.05 24.18
N CYS A 71 1.74 0.22 23.51
CA CYS A 71 2.19 -0.62 22.40
C CYS A 71 2.05 0.06 21.04
N VAL A 72 1.87 1.39 21.00
CA VAL A 72 1.58 2.13 19.77
C VAL A 72 2.49 3.35 19.65
N HIS A 73 2.99 3.59 18.42
CA HIS A 73 3.65 4.83 18.02
C HIS A 73 3.04 5.36 16.72
N GLU A 74 3.07 6.68 16.52
CA GLU A 74 2.79 7.26 15.20
C GLU A 74 3.96 6.92 14.25
N GLY A 75 3.62 6.45 13.05
CA GLY A 75 4.56 6.17 11.95
C GLY A 75 4.49 7.19 10.83
#